data_AF-A0AA95KK80-F1
#
_entry.id   AF-A0AA95KK80-F1
#
_cell.length_a   1.000
_cell.length_b   1.000
_cell.length_c   1.000
_cell.angle_alpha   90.00
_cell.angle_beta   90.00
_cell.angle_gamma   90.00
#
_symmetry.space_group_name_H-M   'P 1'
#
loop_
_entity.id
_entity.type
_entity.pdbx_description
1 polymer ?
#
loop_
_entity_poly.entity_id
_entity_poly.type
_entity_poly.pdbx_seq_one_letter_code
_entity_poly.pdbx_strand_id
1 'polypeptide(L)'
;MKTEKTFAALVADALLHIQEVMPWDVEEMQASNPDLLIVDIREADEYAAAHIENALHVPRGILEASCDWGYSDTIPELVQARDKPVVLVCRSGNRTALAALTLRLMGYQQVYSMKTGVRGWNDYELPLFNNAGEQVDIDWAEAELNPPVRPDQLESKP
;
A
#
# COMPACT_ATOMS: atom_id res chain seq x y z
N MET A 1 -19.31 13.51 24.97
CA MET A 1 -18.32 12.42 25.10
C MET A 1 -17.67 12.27 23.73
N LYS A 2 -16.38 12.59 23.56
CA LYS A 2 -15.69 12.32 22.28
C LYS A 2 -15.51 10.82 22.20
N THR A 3 -16.19 10.16 21.27
CA THR A 3 -15.96 8.75 20.97
C THR A 3 -14.62 8.66 20.27
N GLU A 4 -13.60 8.20 20.97
CA GLU A 4 -12.28 7.95 20.37
C GLU A 4 -12.42 6.82 19.36
N LYS A 5 -11.96 7.05 18.12
CA LYS A 5 -11.95 6.00 17.09
C LYS A 5 -10.68 5.18 17.24
N THR A 6 -10.84 3.87 17.25
CA THR A 6 -9.70 2.93 17.13
C THR A 6 -9.13 2.99 15.72
N PHE A 7 -7.92 2.46 15.54
CA PHE A 7 -7.34 2.28 14.21
C PHE A 7 -8.26 1.51 13.26
N ALA A 8 -8.85 0.40 13.75
CA ALA A 8 -9.80 -0.39 12.98
C ALA A 8 -11.05 0.41 12.57
N ALA A 9 -11.57 1.26 13.46
CA ALA A 9 -12.69 2.13 13.13
C ALA A 9 -12.34 3.17 12.05
N LEU A 10 -11.15 3.78 12.11
CA LEU A 10 -10.68 4.71 11.08
C LEU A 10 -10.54 4.04 9.72
N VAL A 11 -9.99 2.82 9.68
CA VAL A 11 -9.89 2.04 8.45
C VAL A 11 -11.27 1.71 7.91
N ALA A 12 -12.18 1.22 8.76
CA ALA A 12 -13.55 0.90 8.35
C ALA A 12 -14.29 2.12 7.77
N ASP A 13 -14.12 3.30 8.36
CA ASP A 13 -14.69 4.53 7.83
C ASP A 13 -14.10 4.89 6.45
N ALA A 14 -12.79 4.74 6.28
CA ALA A 14 -12.14 5.06 5.01
C ALA A 14 -12.61 4.12 3.88
N LEU A 15 -12.82 2.85 4.18
CA LEU A 15 -13.32 1.85 3.24
C LEU A 15 -14.70 2.20 2.65
N LEU A 16 -15.51 3.01 3.33
CA LEU A 16 -16.80 3.48 2.80
C LEU A 16 -16.67 4.48 1.65
N HIS A 17 -15.46 5.03 1.45
CA HIS A 17 -15.21 6.15 0.54
C HIS A 17 -14.18 5.86 -0.54
N ILE A 18 -13.60 4.65 -0.54
CA ILE A 18 -12.55 4.25 -1.48
C ILE A 18 -12.94 2.95 -2.21
N GLN A 19 -12.14 2.58 -3.21
CA GLN A 19 -12.25 1.29 -3.88
C GLN A 19 -11.11 0.38 -3.42
N GLU A 20 -11.44 -0.88 -3.16
CA GLU A 20 -10.45 -1.94 -2.93
C GLU A 20 -10.37 -2.83 -4.17
N VAL A 21 -9.17 -3.32 -4.44
CA VAL A 21 -8.88 -4.35 -5.45
C VAL A 21 -8.12 -5.50 -4.78
N MET A 22 -8.31 -6.72 -5.25
CA MET A 22 -7.58 -7.87 -4.74
C MET A 22 -6.22 -8.02 -5.44
N PRO A 23 -5.25 -8.76 -4.86
CA PRO A 23 -3.93 -8.92 -5.47
C PRO A 23 -3.95 -9.43 -6.92
N TRP A 24 -4.81 -10.41 -7.23
CA TRP A 24 -4.94 -10.93 -8.60
C TRP A 24 -5.56 -9.91 -9.56
N ASP A 25 -6.48 -9.05 -9.09
CA ASP A 25 -7.01 -7.96 -9.93
C ASP A 25 -5.88 -6.97 -10.27
N VAL A 26 -4.95 -6.72 -9.34
CA VAL A 26 -3.80 -5.84 -9.57
C VAL A 26 -2.83 -6.44 -10.59
N GLU A 27 -2.56 -7.74 -10.52
CA GLU A 27 -1.75 -8.45 -11.53
C GLU A 27 -2.39 -8.33 -12.92
N GLU A 28 -3.70 -8.56 -13.03
CA GLU A 28 -4.45 -8.41 -14.29
C GLU A 28 -4.43 -6.96 -14.81
N MET A 29 -4.59 -5.98 -13.92
CA MET A 29 -4.49 -4.55 -14.27
C MET A 29 -3.07 -4.20 -14.75
N GLN A 30 -2.03 -4.73 -14.11
CA GLN A 30 -0.63 -4.50 -14.51
C GLN A 30 -0.35 -5.09 -15.91
N ALA A 31 -0.88 -6.28 -16.20
CA ALA A 31 -0.71 -6.92 -17.50
C ALA A 31 -1.48 -6.22 -18.64
N SER A 32 -2.63 -5.59 -18.32
CA SER A 32 -3.53 -4.99 -19.31
C SER A 32 -3.41 -3.48 -19.46
N ASN A 33 -2.77 -2.79 -18.51
CA ASN A 33 -2.69 -1.35 -18.49
C ASN A 33 -1.27 -0.83 -18.19
N PRO A 34 -0.51 -0.39 -19.22
CA PRO A 34 0.84 0.13 -19.03
C PRO A 34 0.88 1.49 -18.29
N ASP A 35 -0.25 2.18 -18.15
CA ASP A 35 -0.35 3.45 -17.42
C ASP A 35 -0.70 3.26 -15.93
N LEU A 36 -0.91 2.02 -15.48
CA LEU A 36 -1.12 1.71 -14.07
C LEU A 36 0.13 2.05 -13.25
N LEU A 37 -0.07 2.82 -12.18
CA LEU A 37 0.96 3.02 -11.16
C LEU A 37 0.66 2.17 -9.94
N ILE A 38 1.61 1.31 -9.58
CA ILE A 38 1.62 0.62 -8.30
C ILE A 38 2.54 1.42 -7.38
N VAL A 39 2.02 1.89 -6.25
CA VAL A 39 2.74 2.74 -5.30
C VAL A 39 2.81 2.04 -3.96
N ASP A 40 4.02 1.64 -3.56
CA ASP A 40 4.26 1.02 -2.27
C ASP A 40 4.53 2.10 -1.21
N ILE A 41 3.64 2.17 -0.21
CA ILE A 41 3.68 3.19 0.84
C ILE A 41 4.28 2.71 2.17
N ARG A 42 4.93 1.54 2.15
CA ARG A 42 5.63 0.98 3.32
C ARG A 42 6.92 1.74 3.62
N GLU A 43 7.52 1.41 4.76
CA GLU A 43 8.84 1.92 5.11
C GLU A 43 9.93 1.35 4.17
N ALA A 44 11.10 2.00 4.14
CA ALA A 44 12.16 1.69 3.18
C ALA A 44 12.76 0.28 3.37
N ASP A 45 12.87 -0.18 4.60
CA ASP A 45 13.30 -1.54 4.93
C ASP A 45 12.27 -2.59 4.48
N GLU A 46 10.99 -2.36 4.74
CA GLU A 46 9.90 -3.23 4.28
C GLU A 46 9.90 -3.38 2.74
N TYR A 47 10.06 -2.28 2.00
CA TYR A 47 10.12 -2.30 0.54
C TYR A 47 11.41 -2.99 0.04
N ALA A 48 12.56 -2.64 0.63
CA ALA A 48 13.86 -3.18 0.23
C ALA A 48 13.95 -4.71 0.36
N ALA A 49 13.30 -5.25 1.38
CA ALA A 49 13.25 -6.69 1.66
C ALA A 49 12.47 -7.47 0.61
N ALA A 50 11.25 -7.01 0.29
CA ALA A 50 10.37 -7.64 -0.69
C ALA A 50 9.29 -6.66 -1.17
N HIS A 51 9.17 -6.46 -2.48
CA HIS A 51 8.16 -5.59 -3.11
C HIS A 51 7.68 -6.15 -4.46
N ILE A 52 6.57 -5.61 -4.96
CA ILE A 52 6.03 -5.95 -6.28
C ILE A 52 6.92 -5.33 -7.36
N GLU A 53 7.19 -6.07 -8.44
CA GLU A 53 8.02 -5.58 -9.54
C GLU A 53 7.50 -4.24 -10.09
N ASN A 54 8.43 -3.31 -10.35
CA ASN A 54 8.16 -1.97 -10.87
C ASN A 54 7.28 -1.07 -9.97
N ALA A 55 6.99 -1.46 -8.72
CA ALA A 55 6.28 -0.60 -7.79
C ALA A 55 7.11 0.64 -7.44
N LEU A 56 6.51 1.83 -7.52
CA LEU A 56 7.12 3.08 -7.07
C LEU A 56 7.09 3.14 -5.54
N HIS A 57 8.25 3.22 -4.89
CA HIS A 57 8.33 3.32 -3.43
C HIS A 57 8.13 4.77 -2.95
N VAL A 58 7.09 5.02 -2.16
CA VAL A 58 6.77 6.34 -1.60
C VAL A 58 6.23 6.18 -0.18
N PRO A 59 7.09 6.21 0.86
CA PRO A 59 6.68 6.01 2.25
C PRO A 59 5.49 6.87 2.64
N ARG A 60 4.56 6.29 3.42
CA ARG A 60 3.30 6.97 3.76
C ARG A 60 3.51 8.36 4.35
N GLY A 61 4.57 8.57 5.14
CA GLY A 61 4.85 9.85 5.79
C GLY A 61 5.12 11.02 4.83
N ILE A 62 5.48 10.76 3.57
CA ILE A 62 5.76 11.79 2.56
C ILE A 62 4.77 11.78 1.39
N LEU A 63 3.80 10.87 1.39
CA LEU A 63 2.94 10.60 0.24
C LEU A 63 2.21 11.86 -0.23
N GLU A 64 1.58 12.59 0.68
CA GLU A 64 0.81 13.79 0.34
C GLU A 64 1.70 14.89 -0.30
N ALA A 65 2.90 15.11 0.25
CA ALA A 65 3.86 16.08 -0.30
C ALA A 65 4.41 15.62 -1.66
N SER A 66 4.56 14.31 -1.86
CA SER A 66 5.02 13.72 -3.11
C SER A 66 4.03 13.92 -4.27
N CYS A 67 2.75 14.09 -3.95
CA CYS A 67 1.65 14.24 -4.91
C CYS A 67 1.38 15.68 -5.37
N ASP A 68 2.15 16.67 -4.93
CA ASP A 68 1.96 18.08 -5.30
C ASP A 68 3.28 18.77 -5.67
N TRP A 69 3.20 19.85 -6.45
CA TRP A 69 4.39 20.63 -6.82
C TRP A 69 4.86 21.55 -5.68
N GLY A 70 6.17 21.77 -5.60
CA GLY A 70 6.76 22.76 -4.68
C GLY A 70 7.20 22.20 -3.32
N TYR A 71 7.29 20.87 -3.20
CA TYR A 71 7.83 20.19 -2.02
C TYR A 71 9.16 19.50 -2.35
N SER A 72 10.00 19.28 -1.34
CA SER A 72 11.25 18.53 -1.48
C SER A 72 11.02 17.09 -1.95
N ASP A 73 9.88 16.53 -1.55
CA ASP A 73 9.51 15.15 -1.78
C ASP A 73 8.67 14.98 -3.05
N THR A 74 8.42 16.05 -3.81
CA THR A 74 7.61 16.01 -5.04
C THR A 74 8.11 14.92 -6.00
N ILE A 75 7.21 14.03 -6.41
CA ILE A 75 7.45 13.02 -7.44
C ILE A 75 6.62 13.40 -8.68
N PRO A 76 7.25 13.88 -9.77
CA PRO A 76 6.55 14.33 -10.97
C PRO A 76 5.53 13.33 -11.52
N GLU A 77 5.86 12.04 -11.48
CA GLU A 77 4.99 10.96 -11.94
C GLU A 77 3.68 10.90 -11.15
N LEU A 78 3.72 11.05 -9.82
CA LEU A 78 2.53 11.10 -8.99
C LEU A 78 1.73 12.37 -9.23
N VAL A 79 2.38 13.53 -9.30
CA VAL A 79 1.68 14.80 -9.57
C VAL A 79 0.89 14.73 -10.88
N GLN A 80 1.42 14.03 -11.88
CA GLN A 80 0.80 13.84 -13.20
C GLN A 80 -0.18 12.65 -13.26
N ALA A 81 -0.34 11.88 -12.18
CA ALA A 81 -1.14 10.65 -12.16
C ALA A 81 -2.57 10.82 -11.65
N ARG A 82 -3.06 12.05 -11.42
CA ARG A 82 -4.41 12.27 -10.86
C ARG A 82 -5.54 11.61 -11.66
N ASP A 83 -5.37 11.51 -12.98
CA ASP A 83 -6.36 10.90 -13.88
C ASP A 83 -6.01 9.43 -14.23
N LYS A 84 -4.83 8.95 -13.82
CA LYS A 84 -4.35 7.58 -14.05
C LYS A 84 -4.85 6.62 -12.97
N PRO A 85 -4.95 5.31 -13.27
CA PRO A 85 -5.16 4.32 -12.23
C PRO A 85 -3.92 4.22 -11.34
N VAL A 86 -4.13 4.32 -10.03
CA VAL A 86 -3.11 4.23 -9.00
C VAL A 86 -3.52 3.20 -7.96
N VAL A 87 -2.75 2.13 -7.82
CA VAL A 87 -2.95 1.11 -6.79
C VAL A 87 -1.94 1.36 -5.67
N LEU A 88 -2.43 1.63 -4.47
CA LEU A 88 -1.60 1.78 -3.29
C LEU A 88 -1.41 0.43 -2.60
N VAL A 89 -0.17 0.15 -2.22
CA VAL A 89 0.24 -1.11 -1.60
C VAL A 89 0.89 -0.84 -0.24
N CYS A 90 0.48 -1.61 0.77
CA CYS A 90 1.18 -1.69 2.05
C CYS A 90 1.27 -3.13 2.51
N ARG A 91 1.65 -3.38 3.77
CA ARG A 91 1.80 -4.75 4.28
C ARG A 91 0.49 -5.55 4.27
N SER A 92 -0.63 -4.95 4.69
CA SER A 92 -1.87 -5.69 4.96
C SER A 92 -3.16 -5.02 4.45
N GLY A 93 -3.06 -3.94 3.68
CA GLY A 93 -4.21 -3.16 3.16
C GLY A 93 -4.72 -2.02 4.07
N ASN A 94 -4.37 -2.00 5.36
CA ASN A 94 -4.93 -1.01 6.29
C ASN A 94 -4.36 0.41 6.11
N ARG A 95 -3.04 0.56 5.90
CA ARG A 95 -2.41 1.86 5.67
C ARG A 95 -2.89 2.49 4.34
N THR A 96 -3.11 1.64 3.34
CA THR A 96 -3.55 2.04 2.00
C THR A 96 -5.01 2.43 1.98
N ALA A 97 -5.87 1.85 2.81
CA ALA A 97 -7.25 2.32 2.96
C ALA A 97 -7.31 3.80 3.35
N LEU A 98 -6.52 4.20 4.35
CA LEU A 98 -6.40 5.60 4.76
C LEU A 98 -5.71 6.47 3.69
N ALA A 99 -4.75 5.92 2.95
CA ALA A 99 -3.98 6.66 1.94
C ALA A 99 -4.81 6.97 0.70
N ALA A 100 -5.54 5.97 0.23
CA ALA A 100 -6.44 6.10 -0.91
C ALA A 100 -7.53 7.13 -0.62
N LEU A 101 -8.03 7.19 0.62
CA LEU A 101 -8.96 8.25 1.01
C LEU A 101 -8.32 9.63 0.90
N THR A 102 -7.10 9.80 1.42
CA THR A 102 -6.37 11.07 1.30
C THR A 102 -6.13 11.46 -0.16
N LEU A 103 -5.62 10.55 -0.99
CA LEU A 103 -5.37 10.85 -2.40
C LEU A 103 -6.66 11.15 -3.17
N ARG A 104 -7.76 10.46 -2.87
CA ARG A 104 -9.08 10.78 -3.44
C ARG A 104 -9.50 12.21 -3.09
N LEU A 105 -9.31 12.65 -1.84
CA LEU A 105 -9.56 14.04 -1.43
C LEU A 105 -8.64 15.05 -2.12
N MET A 106 -7.43 14.63 -2.50
CA MET A 106 -6.48 15.42 -3.29
C MET A 106 -6.79 15.43 -4.80
N GLY A 107 -7.83 14.73 -5.24
CA GLY A 107 -8.32 14.75 -6.62
C GLY A 107 -7.82 13.60 -7.50
N TYR A 108 -7.26 12.53 -6.93
CA TYR A 108 -7.01 11.30 -7.69
C TYR A 108 -8.35 10.62 -8.01
N GLN A 109 -8.63 10.43 -9.30
CA GLN A 109 -9.91 9.92 -9.78
C GLN A 109 -10.03 8.39 -9.65
N GLN A 110 -8.91 7.69 -9.88
CA GLN A 110 -8.84 6.23 -9.95
C GLN A 110 -7.79 5.71 -8.97
N VAL A 111 -8.01 5.90 -7.67
CA VAL A 111 -7.12 5.40 -6.62
C VAL A 111 -7.74 4.19 -5.91
N TYR A 112 -6.94 3.14 -5.78
CA TYR A 112 -7.33 1.86 -5.20
C TYR A 112 -6.43 1.52 -4.01
N SER A 113 -7.02 0.93 -2.97
CA SER A 113 -6.25 0.23 -1.94
C SER A 113 -6.15 -1.24 -2.32
N MET A 114 -4.93 -1.79 -2.42
CA MET A 114 -4.79 -3.23 -2.58
C MET A 114 -5.14 -3.93 -1.26
N LYS A 115 -6.24 -4.68 -1.29
CA LYS A 115 -6.69 -5.48 -0.17
C LYS A 115 -5.64 -6.53 0.17
N THR A 116 -5.56 -6.88 1.46
CA THR A 116 -4.54 -7.78 2.05
C THR A 116 -3.07 -7.39 1.85
N GLY A 117 -2.76 -6.34 1.06
CA GLY A 117 -1.41 -5.81 0.89
C GLY A 117 -0.42 -6.82 0.28
N VAL A 118 0.88 -6.53 0.36
CA VAL A 118 1.93 -7.45 -0.11
C VAL A 118 1.90 -8.81 0.58
N ARG A 119 1.34 -8.90 1.79
CA ARG A 119 1.09 -10.19 2.42
C ARG A 119 0.16 -11.03 1.56
N GLY A 120 -0.99 -10.46 1.19
CA GLY A 120 -1.93 -11.14 0.30
C GLY A 120 -1.31 -11.49 -1.05
N TRP A 121 -0.53 -10.57 -1.63
CA TRP A 121 0.22 -10.84 -2.86
C TRP A 121 1.09 -12.10 -2.73
N ASN A 122 1.86 -12.22 -1.64
CA ASN A 122 2.66 -13.40 -1.34
C ASN A 122 1.80 -14.65 -1.08
N ASP A 123 0.70 -14.51 -0.34
CA ASP A 123 -0.24 -15.61 -0.03
C ASP A 123 -0.87 -16.21 -1.32
N TYR A 124 -0.91 -15.44 -2.42
CA TYR A 124 -1.33 -15.90 -3.76
C TYR A 124 -0.18 -16.38 -4.64
N GLU A 125 1.01 -16.57 -4.08
CA GLU A 125 2.22 -17.02 -4.77
C GLU A 125 2.65 -16.07 -5.92
N LEU A 126 2.24 -14.80 -5.86
CA LEU A 126 2.63 -13.79 -6.84
C LEU A 126 4.06 -13.31 -6.53
N PRO A 127 4.90 -13.04 -7.56
CA PRO A 127 6.32 -12.81 -7.37
C PRO A 127 6.61 -11.50 -6.63
N LEU A 128 7.56 -11.55 -5.70
CA LEU A 128 8.12 -10.40 -5.01
C LEU A 128 9.62 -10.31 -5.30
N PHE A 129 10.17 -9.11 -5.23
CA PHE A 129 11.55 -8.81 -5.57
C PHE A 129 12.22 -8.00 -4.45
N ASN A 130 13.53 -8.17 -4.31
CA ASN A 130 14.35 -7.33 -3.45
C ASN A 130 14.95 -6.15 -4.25
N ASN A 131 15.68 -5.25 -3.57
CA ASN A 131 16.33 -4.12 -4.25
C ASN A 131 17.44 -4.50 -5.25
N ALA A 132 17.91 -5.75 -5.24
CA ALA A 132 18.82 -6.25 -6.26
C ALA A 132 18.09 -6.73 -7.53
N GLY A 133 16.76 -6.68 -7.55
CA GLY A 133 15.93 -7.19 -8.64
C GLY A 133 15.83 -8.72 -8.65
N GLU A 134 16.18 -9.37 -7.55
CA GLU A 134 16.11 -10.82 -7.43
C GLU A 134 14.75 -11.21 -6.86
N GLN A 135 14.14 -12.23 -7.45
CA GLN A 135 12.90 -12.79 -6.91
C GLN A 135 13.17 -13.39 -5.53
N VAL A 136 12.29 -13.05 -4.60
CA VAL A 136 12.35 -13.47 -3.20
C VAL A 136 11.61 -14.79 -3.02
N ASP A 137 12.15 -15.66 -2.17
CA ASP A 137 11.51 -16.92 -1.77
C ASP A 137 10.22 -16.66 -0.96
N ILE A 138 9.15 -17.40 -1.29
CA ILE A 138 7.80 -17.17 -0.73
C ILE A 138 7.76 -17.44 0.78
N ASP A 139 8.44 -18.50 1.25
CA ASP A 139 8.45 -18.87 2.68
C ASP A 139 9.25 -17.83 3.49
N TRP A 140 10.35 -17.34 2.92
CA TRP A 140 11.10 -16.24 3.53
C TRP A 140 10.27 -14.96 3.60
N ALA A 141 9.58 -14.60 2.50
CA ALA A 141 8.74 -13.41 2.45
C ALA A 141 7.56 -13.49 3.41
N GLU A 142 6.94 -14.67 3.58
CA GLU A 142 5.86 -14.88 4.55
C GLU A 142 6.33 -14.56 5.98
N ALA A 143 7.51 -15.06 6.36
CA ALA A 143 8.09 -14.82 7.68
C ALA A 143 8.40 -13.33 7.93
N GLU A 144 8.93 -12.63 6.92
CA GLU A 144 9.26 -11.20 7.00
C GLU A 144 7.99 -10.32 7.06
N LEU A 145 6.96 -10.66 6.29
CA LEU A 145 5.72 -9.87 6.20
C LEU A 145 4.76 -10.10 7.36
N ASN A 146 4.90 -11.20 8.10
CA ASN A 146 4.05 -11.56 9.23
C ASN A 146 4.83 -11.78 10.54
N PRO A 147 5.55 -10.76 11.06
CA PRO A 147 6.19 -10.89 12.34
C PRO A 147 5.13 -11.13 13.44
N PRO A 148 5.35 -12.06 14.37
CA PRO A 148 4.39 -12.35 15.43
C PRO A 148 4.22 -11.11 16.32
N VAL A 149 2.98 -10.87 16.72
CA VAL A 149 2.68 -9.86 17.74
C VAL A 149 3.39 -10.27 19.03
N ARG A 150 4.10 -9.33 19.66
CA ARG A 150 4.85 -9.68 20.87
C ARG A 150 3.89 -10.07 22.00
N PRO A 151 4.27 -10.98 22.90
CA PRO A 151 3.38 -11.42 23.98
C PRO A 151 2.85 -10.30 24.88
N ASP A 152 3.63 -9.23 25.09
CA ASP A 152 3.20 -8.04 25.85
C ASP A 152 2.13 -7.19 25.13
N GLN A 153 1.92 -7.45 23.84
CA GLN A 153 0.98 -6.73 22.98
C GLN A 153 -0.27 -7.56 22.63
N LEU A 154 -0.25 -8.87 22.82
CA LEU A 154 -1.44 -9.73 22.79
C LEU A 154 -2.24 -9.42 24.05
N GLU A 155 -3.40 -8.81 23.91
CA GLU A 155 -4.14 -8.21 25.03
C GLU A 155 -4.20 -9.07 26.31
N SER A 156 -4.05 -8.39 27.45
CA SER A 156 -5.18 -8.39 28.37
C SER A 156 -5.61 -6.94 28.56
N LYS A 157 -6.75 -6.56 28.00
CA LYS A 157 -7.50 -5.42 28.53
C LYS A 157 -8.88 -5.92 28.99
N PRO A 158 -9.32 -5.49 30.19
CA PRO A 158 -10.59 -5.92 30.80
C PRO A 158 -11.82 -5.42 30.04
#